data_AF-A0A935FVV1-F1
#
_entry.id   AF-A0A935FVV1-F1
#
_cell.length_a   1.000
_cell.length_b   1.000
_cell.length_c   1.000
_cell.angle_alpha   90.00
_cell.angle_beta   90.00
_cell.angle_gamma   90.00
#
_symmetry.space_group_name_H-M   'P 1'
#
loop_
_entity.id
_entity.type
_entity.pdbx_description
1 polymer ?
#
loop_
_entity_poly.entity_id
_entity_poly.type
_entity_poly.pdbx_seq_one_letter_code
_entity_poly.pdbx_strand_id
1 'polypeptide(L)'
;MSVSTAGDVNGDGYSDVIVGQDAYSTYTGRAFIYFGGPVMDNNADVTMTGNSIFDSFGCSVSIAGDVNGDGYSDVIVGAYGEFIYNNYTGRAHIFFGGPAMDNIPDVTMSGETVGGRYGWIVSTAGDVNGDGYSDVIVGADQYSSAGVGHMFI
;
A
#
# COMPACT_ATOMS: atom_id res chain seq x y z
N MET A 1 11.66 -5.44 -1.06
CA MET A 1 10.64 -6.53 -1.02
C MET A 1 9.98 -6.55 0.34
N SER A 2 8.64 -6.49 0.35
CA SER A 2 7.80 -6.48 1.55
C SER A 2 6.66 -7.49 1.37
N VAL A 3 6.13 -8.06 2.45
CA VAL A 3 4.98 -8.98 2.40
C VAL A 3 4.07 -8.75 3.61
N SER A 4 2.77 -8.89 3.42
CA SER A 4 1.78 -8.88 4.49
C SER A 4 0.57 -9.75 4.12
N THR A 5 -0.28 -10.03 5.10
CA THR A 5 -1.67 -10.40 4.78
C THR A 5 -2.35 -9.21 4.09
N ALA A 6 -3.25 -9.49 3.16
CA ALA A 6 -4.13 -8.50 2.55
C ALA A 6 -5.52 -8.48 3.22
N GLY A 7 -5.80 -9.44 4.11
CA GLY A 7 -7.18 -9.70 4.57
C GLY A 7 -7.97 -10.42 3.50
N ASP A 8 -9.30 -10.44 3.60
CA ASP A 8 -10.17 -11.01 2.55
C ASP A 8 -10.58 -9.87 1.61
N VAL A 9 -9.77 -9.64 0.57
CA VAL A 9 -9.97 -8.52 -0.37
C VAL A 9 -11.00 -8.87 -1.45
N ASN A 10 -11.29 -10.15 -1.68
CA ASN A 10 -12.25 -10.60 -2.70
C ASN A 10 -13.58 -11.13 -2.12
N GLY A 11 -13.69 -11.26 -0.80
CA GLY A 11 -14.88 -11.67 -0.06
C GLY A 11 -15.20 -13.16 -0.14
N ASP A 12 -14.20 -14.01 -0.38
CA ASP A 12 -14.39 -15.46 -0.51
C ASP A 12 -14.32 -16.24 0.83
N GLY A 13 -14.03 -15.53 1.92
CA GLY A 13 -13.91 -16.05 3.27
C GLY A 13 -12.51 -16.54 3.64
N TYR A 14 -11.52 -16.41 2.75
CA TYR A 14 -10.12 -16.72 3.00
C TYR A 14 -9.28 -15.44 3.01
N SER A 15 -8.20 -15.43 3.78
CA SER A 15 -7.27 -14.31 3.74
C SER A 15 -6.32 -14.43 2.56
N ASP A 16 -6.14 -13.31 1.88
CA ASP A 16 -5.29 -13.07 0.73
C ASP A 16 -3.91 -12.54 1.17
N VAL A 17 -2.97 -12.46 0.22
CA VAL A 17 -1.59 -12.04 0.48
C VAL A 17 -1.21 -10.90 -0.44
N ILE A 18 -0.53 -9.87 0.11
CA ILE A 18 0.09 -8.81 -0.67
C ILE A 18 1.62 -8.89 -0.61
N VAL A 19 2.27 -8.76 -1.77
CA VAL A 19 3.73 -8.79 -1.91
C VAL A 19 4.22 -7.59 -2.71
N GLY A 20 5.16 -6.83 -2.14
CA GLY A 20 5.81 -5.69 -2.77
C GLY A 20 7.19 -6.03 -3.36
N GLN A 21 7.47 -5.50 -4.55
CA GLN A 21 8.73 -5.62 -5.30
C GLN A 21 9.14 -4.26 -5.88
N ASP A 22 9.77 -3.44 -5.05
CA ASP A 22 10.26 -2.10 -5.37
C ASP A 22 11.32 -2.03 -6.48
N ALA A 23 12.18 -3.05 -6.59
CA ALA A 23 13.28 -3.06 -7.55
C ALA A 23 12.87 -3.41 -9.00
N TYR A 24 11.59 -3.58 -9.30
CA TYR A 24 11.12 -3.90 -10.65
C TYR A 24 11.39 -2.76 -11.64
N SER A 25 11.96 -3.07 -12.81
CA SER A 25 12.15 -2.18 -13.97
C SER A 25 12.65 -0.77 -13.62
N THR A 26 13.93 -0.62 -13.30
CA THR A 26 14.53 0.67 -12.91
C THR A 26 13.75 1.33 -11.77
N TYR A 27 13.45 0.53 -10.74
CA TYR A 27 12.71 0.97 -9.56
C TYR A 27 11.34 1.59 -9.87
N THR A 28 10.71 1.25 -11.00
CA THR A 28 9.27 1.52 -11.16
C THR A 28 8.48 0.84 -10.06
N GLY A 29 8.86 -0.40 -9.72
CA GLY A 29 8.27 -1.13 -8.61
C GLY A 29 6.92 -1.76 -8.94
N ARG A 30 6.55 -2.78 -8.18
CA ARG A 30 5.31 -3.54 -8.30
C ARG A 30 4.78 -3.99 -6.94
N ALA A 31 3.48 -4.25 -6.89
CA ALA A 31 2.86 -5.05 -5.84
C ALA A 31 1.94 -6.10 -6.47
N PHE A 32 1.80 -7.23 -5.79
CA PHE A 32 1.00 -8.37 -6.23
C PHE A 32 0.01 -8.75 -5.14
N ILE A 33 -1.22 -9.05 -5.52
CA ILE A 33 -2.19 -9.76 -4.68
C ILE A 33 -2.25 -11.21 -5.15
N TYR A 34 -2.27 -12.11 -4.18
CA TYR A 34 -2.56 -13.52 -4.35
C TYR A 34 -3.80 -13.81 -3.53
N PHE A 35 -4.87 -14.22 -4.18
CA PHE A 35 -6.08 -14.64 -3.50
C PHE A 35 -5.81 -15.94 -2.73
N GLY A 36 -6.28 -15.95 -1.50
CA GLY A 36 -6.33 -17.11 -0.65
C GLY A 36 -7.36 -18.09 -1.15
N GLY A 37 -7.42 -19.23 -0.47
CA GLY A 37 -8.42 -20.23 -0.78
C GLY A 37 -8.12 -21.58 -0.12
N PRO A 38 -8.99 -22.57 -0.35
CA PRO A 38 -8.76 -23.94 0.13
C PRO A 38 -7.52 -24.57 -0.51
N VAL A 39 -7.09 -24.06 -1.67
CA VAL A 39 -5.87 -24.45 -2.36
C VAL A 39 -5.14 -23.18 -2.76
N MET A 40 -3.93 -23.00 -2.23
CA MET A 40 -3.06 -21.90 -2.63
C MET A 40 -2.37 -22.22 -3.96
N ASP A 41 -2.23 -21.21 -4.81
CA ASP A 41 -1.31 -21.25 -5.94
C ASP A 41 -0.32 -20.07 -5.91
N ASN A 42 0.49 -19.91 -6.96
CA ASN A 42 1.48 -18.85 -7.07
C ASN A 42 1.24 -17.91 -8.26
N ASN A 43 0.02 -17.90 -8.81
CA ASN A 43 -0.40 -16.98 -9.83
C ASN A 43 -0.88 -15.69 -9.16
N ALA A 44 -0.32 -14.54 -9.53
CA ALA A 44 -0.81 -13.28 -9.00
C ALA A 44 -2.15 -12.94 -9.65
N ASP A 45 -3.17 -12.69 -8.85
CA ASP A 45 -4.51 -12.32 -9.30
C ASP A 45 -4.56 -10.85 -9.72
N VAL A 46 -3.93 -9.98 -8.91
CA VAL A 46 -3.81 -8.55 -9.21
C VAL A 46 -2.33 -8.17 -9.25
N THR A 47 -1.93 -7.48 -10.31
CA THR A 47 -0.60 -6.88 -10.43
C THR A 47 -0.72 -5.36 -10.55
N MET A 48 -0.22 -4.66 -9.54
CA MET A 48 -0.09 -3.21 -9.49
C MET A 48 1.34 -2.82 -9.87
N THR A 49 1.49 -1.82 -10.75
CA THR A 49 2.81 -1.34 -11.19
C THR A 49 2.91 0.17 -10.93
N GLY A 50 4.05 0.63 -10.43
CA GLY A 50 4.31 2.05 -10.25
C GLY A 50 4.22 2.82 -11.58
N ASN A 51 3.94 4.11 -11.50
CA ASN A 51 3.61 4.91 -12.70
C ASN A 51 4.84 5.49 -13.41
N SER A 52 5.99 5.53 -12.73
CA SER A 52 7.22 6.15 -13.22
C SER A 52 8.43 5.28 -12.89
N ILE A 53 9.54 5.43 -13.62
CA ILE A 53 10.82 4.90 -13.14
C ILE A 53 11.20 5.56 -11.82
N PHE A 54 11.89 4.82 -10.95
CA PHE A 54 12.27 5.29 -9.62
C PHE A 54 11.12 5.68 -8.68
N ASP A 55 9.91 5.14 -8.88
CA ASP A 55 8.80 5.33 -7.93
C ASP A 55 9.00 4.53 -6.63
N SER A 56 9.76 3.44 -6.71
CA SER A 56 9.95 2.46 -5.63
C SER A 56 8.61 1.93 -5.09
N PHE A 57 7.62 1.79 -5.97
CA PHE A 57 6.29 1.28 -5.63
C PHE A 57 6.38 -0.16 -5.11
N GLY A 58 5.71 -0.46 -4.01
CA GLY A 58 5.82 -1.76 -3.35
C GLY A 58 7.04 -1.90 -2.43
N CYS A 59 7.66 -0.78 -2.03
CA CYS A 59 8.71 -0.77 -1.00
C CYS A 59 8.21 -1.25 0.36
N SER A 60 6.96 -0.89 0.71
CA SER A 60 6.23 -1.35 1.88
C SER A 60 4.80 -1.67 1.45
N VAL A 61 4.24 -2.76 1.96
CA VAL A 61 2.85 -3.18 1.70
C VAL A 61 2.21 -3.64 3.00
N SER A 62 0.90 -3.41 3.16
CA SER A 62 0.13 -3.89 4.30
C SER A 62 -1.35 -4.02 3.95
N ILE A 63 -2.09 -4.84 4.70
CA ILE A 63 -3.53 -4.66 4.88
C ILE A 63 -3.79 -3.22 5.40
N ALA A 64 -4.80 -2.56 4.85
CA ALA A 64 -5.31 -1.28 5.34
C ALA A 64 -6.48 -1.48 6.31
N GLY A 65 -7.20 -2.61 6.18
CA GLY A 65 -8.47 -2.88 6.85
C GLY A 65 -9.61 -2.53 5.90
N ASP A 66 -10.84 -2.45 6.39
CA ASP A 66 -11.97 -1.94 5.59
C ASP A 66 -12.06 -0.42 5.81
N VAL A 67 -11.41 0.36 4.94
CA VAL A 67 -11.30 1.82 5.09
C VAL A 67 -12.48 2.55 4.44
N ASN A 68 -13.26 1.86 3.61
CA ASN A 68 -14.41 2.43 2.90
C ASN A 68 -15.77 1.90 3.42
N GLY A 69 -15.75 0.90 4.31
CA GLY A 69 -16.90 0.32 5.01
C GLY A 69 -17.76 -0.60 4.14
N ASP A 70 -17.18 -1.20 3.09
CA ASP A 70 -17.91 -2.06 2.14
C ASP A 70 -17.92 -3.54 2.53
N GLY A 71 -17.21 -3.90 3.61
CA GLY A 71 -17.11 -5.25 4.14
C GLY A 71 -15.98 -6.09 3.53
N TYR A 72 -15.16 -5.52 2.65
CA TYR A 72 -13.97 -6.17 2.10
C TYR A 72 -12.72 -5.58 2.75
N SER A 73 -11.65 -6.37 2.79
CA SER A 73 -10.36 -5.80 3.21
C SER A 73 -9.74 -4.99 2.08
N ASP A 74 -9.17 -3.85 2.42
CA ASP A 74 -8.39 -3.00 1.53
C ASP A 74 -6.89 -3.15 1.79
N VAL A 75 -6.07 -2.70 0.85
CA VAL A 75 -4.61 -2.75 0.96
C VAL A 75 -3.97 -1.40 0.73
N ILE A 76 -2.81 -1.20 1.35
CA ILE A 76 -1.99 0.00 1.18
C ILE A 76 -0.60 -0.35 0.67
N VAL A 77 -0.12 0.43 -0.30
CA VAL A 77 1.19 0.28 -0.94
C VAL A 77 1.96 1.59 -0.88
N GLY A 78 3.17 1.53 -0.34
CA GLY A 78 4.12 2.64 -0.29
C GLY A 78 4.94 2.79 -1.57
N ALA A 79 5.20 4.04 -1.94
CA ALA A 79 6.06 4.44 -3.05
C ALA A 79 6.87 5.68 -2.64
N TYR A 80 7.98 5.49 -1.94
CA TYR A 80 8.74 6.61 -1.36
C TYR A 80 9.38 7.52 -2.42
N GLY A 81 9.56 7.02 -3.65
CA GLY A 81 10.11 7.77 -4.76
C GLY A 81 11.60 8.07 -4.66
N GLU A 82 12.38 7.95 -5.73
CA GLU A 82 13.80 8.33 -5.71
C GLU A 82 14.11 9.72 -6.28
N PHE A 83 15.25 10.28 -5.86
CA PHE A 83 15.71 11.65 -6.07
C PHE A 83 15.45 12.21 -7.47
N ILE A 84 15.68 11.38 -8.48
CA ILE A 84 15.94 11.81 -9.85
C ILE A 84 14.68 12.44 -10.49
N TYR A 85 13.47 12.08 -10.05
CA TYR A 85 12.23 12.51 -10.73
C TYR A 85 11.15 13.11 -9.82
N ASN A 86 11.14 12.79 -8.52
CA ASN A 86 10.14 13.30 -7.59
C ASN A 86 10.72 13.93 -6.33
N ASN A 87 12.03 14.20 -6.31
CA ASN A 87 12.73 14.80 -5.18
C ASN A 87 12.44 14.08 -3.83
N TYR A 88 12.16 12.77 -3.84
CA TYR A 88 11.76 12.01 -2.65
C TYR A 88 10.54 12.60 -1.89
N THR A 89 9.56 13.22 -2.56
CA THR A 89 8.32 13.60 -1.84
C THR A 89 7.56 12.36 -1.38
N GLY A 90 7.47 11.36 -2.24
CA GLY A 90 6.89 10.05 -1.96
C GLY A 90 5.36 10.04 -1.90
N ARG A 91 4.79 8.83 -1.98
CA ARG A 91 3.34 8.57 -2.02
C ARG A 91 2.99 7.27 -1.30
N ALA A 92 1.73 7.17 -0.89
CA ALA A 92 1.09 5.91 -0.52
C ALA A 92 -0.25 5.79 -1.26
N HIS A 93 -0.58 4.56 -1.65
CA HIS A 93 -1.73 4.23 -2.47
C HIS A 93 -2.60 3.21 -1.73
N ILE A 94 -3.88 3.49 -1.55
CA ILE A 94 -4.87 2.51 -1.09
C ILE A 94 -5.59 1.96 -2.32
N PHE A 95 -5.82 0.66 -2.32
CA PHE A 95 -6.62 -0.07 -3.29
C PHE A 95 -7.73 -0.76 -2.52
N PHE A 96 -8.97 -0.51 -2.90
CA PHE A 96 -10.12 -1.11 -2.27
C PHE A 96 -10.25 -2.57 -2.67
N GLY A 97 -10.66 -3.38 -1.71
CA GLY A 97 -11.18 -4.71 -1.97
C GLY A 97 -12.51 -4.64 -2.70
N GLY A 98 -13.07 -5.81 -2.98
CA GLY A 98 -14.40 -5.95 -3.54
C GLY A 98 -14.52 -7.13 -4.49
N PRO A 99 -15.74 -7.36 -5.02
CA PRO A 99 -16.02 -8.46 -5.95
C PRO A 99 -15.18 -8.40 -7.24
N ALA A 100 -14.64 -7.22 -7.56
CA ALA A 100 -13.82 -6.96 -8.72
C ALA A 100 -12.68 -5.98 -8.37
N MET A 101 -11.89 -6.32 -7.35
CA MET A 101 -10.65 -5.60 -7.05
C MET A 101 -9.80 -5.46 -8.33
N ASP A 102 -9.36 -4.24 -8.62
CA ASP A 102 -8.50 -3.95 -9.76
C ASP A 102 -7.12 -3.40 -9.32
N ASN A 103 -6.34 -2.91 -10.27
CA ASN A 103 -4.99 -2.41 -10.02
C ASN A 103 -4.89 -0.87 -10.09
N ILE A 104 -6.01 -0.17 -9.95
CA ILE A 104 -6.09 1.29 -9.98
C ILE A 104 -6.18 1.79 -8.52
N PRO A 105 -5.31 2.72 -8.08
CA PRO A 105 -5.42 3.28 -6.74
C PRO A 105 -6.72 4.07 -6.56
N ASP A 106 -7.50 3.74 -5.52
CA ASP A 106 -8.69 4.50 -5.14
C ASP A 106 -8.35 5.77 -4.36
N VAL A 107 -7.34 5.68 -3.49
CA VAL A 107 -6.82 6.83 -2.75
C VAL A 107 -5.32 6.94 -2.97
N THR A 108 -4.86 8.16 -3.27
CA THR A 108 -3.43 8.47 -3.36
C THR A 108 -3.09 9.59 -2.40
N MET A 109 -2.27 9.29 -1.41
CA MET A 109 -1.73 10.26 -0.47
C MET A 109 -0.31 10.66 -0.91
N SER A 110 -0.03 11.96 -0.94
CA SER A 110 1.26 12.49 -1.39
C SER A 110 1.99 13.17 -0.24
N GLY A 111 3.30 12.95 -0.14
CA GLY A 111 4.14 13.69 0.79
C GLY A 111 4.29 15.15 0.37
N GLU A 112 4.27 16.05 1.35
CA GLU A 112 4.31 17.49 1.10
C GLU A 112 5.74 18.05 1.02
N THR A 113 6.74 17.26 1.46
CA THR A 113 8.12 17.73 1.62
C THR A 113 9.11 16.97 0.77
N VAL A 114 9.89 17.73 0.00
CA VAL A 114 11.06 17.27 -0.73
C VAL A 114 12.05 16.60 0.24
N GLY A 115 12.49 15.39 -0.09
CA GLY A 115 13.38 14.61 0.77
C GLY A 115 12.66 13.74 1.79
N GLY A 116 11.35 13.94 2.02
CA GLY A 116 10.62 13.31 3.12
C GLY A 116 10.52 11.80 3.03
N ARG A 117 10.46 11.23 1.82
CA ARG A 117 10.23 9.81 1.55
C ARG A 117 8.91 9.31 2.14
N TYR A 118 7.84 10.07 1.98
CA TYR A 118 6.51 9.65 2.42
C TYR A 118 6.11 8.33 1.74
N GLY A 119 5.52 7.39 2.48
CA GLY A 119 5.25 6.05 1.97
C GLY A 119 6.44 5.11 2.05
N TRP A 120 7.47 5.45 2.83
CA TRP A 120 8.58 4.54 3.12
C TRP A 120 8.13 3.31 3.90
N ILE A 121 7.24 3.51 4.86
CA ILE A 121 6.54 2.44 5.59
C ILE A 121 5.04 2.74 5.60
N VAL A 122 4.24 1.68 5.50
CA VAL A 122 2.77 1.75 5.59
C VAL A 122 2.25 0.62 6.49
N SER A 123 1.16 0.87 7.20
CA SER A 123 0.46 -0.13 8.02
C SER A 123 -1.00 0.27 8.19
N THR A 124 -1.87 -0.70 8.51
CA THR A 124 -3.15 -0.40 9.16
C THR A 124 -2.91 0.19 10.55
N ALA A 125 -3.80 1.07 10.99
CA ALA A 125 -3.89 1.56 12.36
C ALA A 125 -5.11 0.99 13.11
N GLY A 126 -5.98 0.24 12.41
CA GLY A 126 -7.31 -0.14 12.91
C GLY A 126 -8.24 1.07 12.98
N ASP A 127 -9.44 0.92 13.54
CA ASP A 127 -10.34 2.05 13.80
C ASP A 127 -9.86 2.82 15.05
N VAL A 128 -9.08 3.89 14.85
CA VAL A 128 -8.50 4.66 15.95
C VAL A 128 -9.43 5.76 16.47
N ASN A 129 -10.41 6.19 15.68
CA ASN A 129 -11.34 7.26 16.05
C ASN A 129 -12.71 6.74 16.53
N GLY A 130 -13.01 5.46 16.34
CA GLY A 130 -14.26 4.79 16.71
C GLY A 130 -15.42 5.06 15.76
N ASP A 131 -15.19 5.38 14.50
CA ASP A 131 -16.24 5.68 13.51
C ASP A 131 -16.71 4.47 12.70
N GLY A 132 -16.07 3.32 12.91
CA GLY A 132 -16.40 2.06 12.25
C GLY A 132 -15.62 1.79 10.96
N TYR A 133 -14.72 2.68 10.54
CA TYR A 133 -13.82 2.46 9.40
C TYR A 133 -12.41 2.18 9.90
N SER A 134 -11.65 1.40 9.13
CA SER A 134 -10.24 1.17 9.44
C SER A 134 -9.39 2.38 9.04
N ASP A 135 -8.47 2.78 9.90
CA ASP A 135 -7.51 3.85 9.64
C ASP A 135 -6.16 3.29 9.18
N VAL A 136 -5.33 4.15 8.59
CA VAL A 136 -4.00 3.80 8.13
C VAL A 136 -2.93 4.73 8.67
N ILE A 137 -1.69 4.24 8.73
CA ILE A 137 -0.52 5.04 9.07
C ILE A 137 0.53 4.94 7.95
N VAL A 138 1.09 6.09 7.60
CA VAL A 138 2.12 6.24 6.57
C VAL A 138 3.33 6.97 7.15
N GLY A 139 4.49 6.32 7.10
CA GLY A 139 5.74 6.88 7.60
C GLY A 139 6.61 7.50 6.52
N ALA A 140 7.50 8.38 6.98
CA ALA A 140 8.50 9.10 6.21
C ALA A 140 9.87 8.93 6.91
N ASP A 141 10.90 8.48 6.18
CA ASP A 141 12.21 8.09 6.76
C ASP A 141 13.18 9.27 6.94
N GLN A 142 12.99 10.37 6.22
CA GLN A 142 13.95 11.48 6.25
C GLN A 142 13.29 12.83 6.55
N TYR A 143 13.14 13.09 7.84
CA TYR A 143 13.17 14.45 8.38
C TYR A 143 14.37 14.60 9.30
N SER A 144 15.14 15.66 9.13
CA SER A 144 16.31 15.98 9.95
C SER A 144 15.99 16.41 11.40
N SER A 145 14.83 16.04 11.96
CA SER A 145 14.53 16.27 13.39
C SER A 145 13.30 15.56 13.98
N ALA A 146 12.43 14.90 13.22
CA ALA A 146 11.35 14.05 13.77
C ALA A 146 10.82 13.12 12.69
N GLY A 147 11.04 11.81 12.81
CA GLY A 147 10.35 10.82 11.97
C GLY A 147 8.87 10.80 12.35
N VAL A 148 8.03 11.52 11.61
CA VAL A 148 6.59 11.57 11.88
C VAL A 148 5.92 10.48 11.04
N GLY A 149 5.34 9.49 11.72
CA GLY A 149 4.28 8.68 11.12
C GLY A 149 3.04 9.55 10.99
N HIS A 150 2.56 9.75 9.77
CA HIS A 150 1.30 10.43 9.51
C HIS A 150 0.18 9.40 9.63
N MET A 151 -0.69 9.57 10.62
CA MET A 151 -1.91 8.78 10.79
C MET A 151 -3.03 9.46 10.00
N PHE A 152 -3.68 8.70 9.14
CA PHE A 152 -4.82 9.13 8.34
C PHE A 152 -6.05 8.45 8.92
N ILE A 153 -6.97 9.30 9.36
CA ILE A 153 -8.27 9.03 9.96
C ILE A 153 -9.31 9.53 8.97
#